data_AF-A0A496E0C7-F1
#
_entry.id   AF-A0A496E0C7-F1
#
_cell.length_a   1.000
_cell.length_b   1.000
_cell.length_c   1.000
_cell.angle_alpha   90.00
_cell.angle_beta   90.00
_cell.angle_gamma   90.00
#
_symmetry.space_group_name_H-M   'P 1'
#
loop_
_entity.id
_entity.type
_entity.pdbx_description
1 polymer ?
#
loop_
_entity_poly.entity_id
_entity_poly.type
_entity_poly.pdbx_seq_one_letter_code
_entity_poly.pdbx_strand_id
1 'polypeptide(L)'
;MKTLLDVHTHTVASGHAFSTLQEMAAAASEKGLKLLGITEHAPGIPGTCSPIYFRNLHVVPRRIYGVELLLGAELNIIDYKGTIDLGEEYFPMLDIRIAGIHSLCYKPGTVEQNTEAMIGAIRNPHVHIISHPGDGTAEVDFEPIVLASKEHHTLLEINNSSLNPVRKKLTARDNNLTILRLCKKYEVPVILGSDAHISFDIARYDHIYELLQETRFPEELILNDKVEAFKKFIGR
;
A
#
# COMPACT_ATOMS: atom_id res chain seq x y z
N MET A 1 -18.83 -3.48 7.04
CA MET A 1 -17.49 -3.52 7.68
C MET A 1 -17.15 -2.23 8.47
N LYS A 2 -16.55 -2.33 9.67
CA LYS A 2 -15.98 -1.17 10.42
C LYS A 2 -14.48 -1.11 10.21
N THR A 3 -13.96 -0.08 9.56
CA THR A 3 -12.51 0.11 9.39
C THR A 3 -11.81 0.30 10.73
N LEU A 4 -10.79 -0.52 11.00
CA LEU A 4 -9.93 -0.44 12.18
C LEU A 4 -8.47 -0.13 11.84
N LEU A 5 -8.08 -0.26 10.57
CA LEU A 5 -6.72 0.06 10.13
C LEU A 5 -6.68 0.70 8.74
N ASP A 6 -5.65 1.52 8.55
CA ASP A 6 -5.21 2.10 7.29
C ASP A 6 -3.69 2.17 7.31
N VAL A 7 -3.02 1.49 6.38
CA VAL A 7 -1.57 1.25 6.46
C VAL A 7 -0.76 1.88 5.33
N HIS A 8 -1.45 2.61 4.44
CA HIS A 8 -0.82 3.35 3.36
C HIS A 8 -1.16 4.83 3.48
N THR A 9 -0.30 5.58 4.16
CA THR A 9 -0.47 7.03 4.38
C THR A 9 0.88 7.74 4.44
N HIS A 10 0.88 9.04 4.11
CA HIS A 10 2.08 9.85 3.95
C HIS A 10 2.01 11.13 4.80
N THR A 11 3.17 11.61 5.26
CA THR A 11 3.30 12.88 5.98
C THR A 11 4.08 13.90 5.18
N VAL A 12 4.24 15.11 5.73
CA VAL A 12 5.12 16.16 5.19
C VAL A 12 6.53 15.69 4.85
N ALA A 13 7.00 14.56 5.39
CA ALA A 13 8.28 13.96 5.05
C ALA A 13 8.38 13.48 3.58
N SER A 14 7.27 13.10 2.94
CA SER A 14 7.21 12.75 1.50
C SER A 14 7.30 13.99 0.58
N GLY A 15 7.29 15.21 1.12
CA GLY A 15 7.44 16.46 0.37
C GLY A 15 6.22 16.91 -0.43
N HIS A 16 5.25 16.02 -0.68
CA HIS A 16 3.99 16.30 -1.37
C HIS A 16 2.74 15.81 -0.60
N ALA A 17 2.90 15.52 0.68
CA ALA A 17 1.84 15.36 1.66
C ALA A 17 1.87 16.53 2.66
N PHE A 18 0.73 16.78 3.32
CA PHE A 18 0.45 18.06 3.97
C PHE A 18 0.06 17.93 5.44
N SER A 19 0.24 16.76 6.04
CA SER A 19 0.01 16.52 7.47
C SER A 19 1.26 15.97 8.14
N THR A 20 1.48 16.38 9.39
CA THR A 20 2.54 15.85 10.25
C THR A 20 2.17 14.49 10.81
N LEU A 21 3.15 13.74 11.32
CA LEU A 21 2.93 12.46 11.97
C LEU A 21 1.90 12.53 13.11
N GLN A 22 1.93 13.61 13.92
CA GLN A 22 0.98 13.78 15.01
C GLN A 22 -0.44 14.09 14.52
N GLU A 23 -0.59 14.90 13.46
CA GLU A 23 -1.90 15.17 12.84
C GLU A 23 -2.50 13.89 12.24
N MET A 24 -1.68 13.06 11.60
CA MET A 24 -2.12 11.75 11.08
C MET A 24 -2.59 10.83 12.22
N ALA A 25 -1.81 10.72 13.30
CA ALA A 25 -2.17 9.91 14.46
C ALA A 25 -3.44 10.42 15.18
N ALA A 26 -3.60 11.74 15.31
CA ALA A 26 -4.78 12.34 15.92
C ALA A 26 -6.05 12.06 15.10
N ALA A 27 -6.00 12.29 13.78
CA ALA A 27 -7.13 12.01 12.89
C ALA A 27 -7.48 10.51 12.86
N ALA A 28 -6.48 9.62 12.88
CA ALA A 28 -6.72 8.18 13.01
C ALA A 28 -7.44 7.82 14.32
N SER A 29 -7.04 8.44 15.44
CA SER A 29 -7.70 8.26 16.74
C SER A 29 -9.16 8.73 16.71
N GLU A 30 -9.42 9.93 16.16
CA GLU A 30 -10.76 10.49 16.03
C GLU A 30 -11.67 9.60 15.16
N LYS A 31 -11.11 9.00 14.11
CA LYS A 31 -11.80 8.03 13.24
C LYS A 31 -11.92 6.63 13.88
N GLY A 32 -11.39 6.44 15.08
CA GLY A 32 -11.49 5.19 15.84
C GLY A 32 -10.61 4.04 15.31
N LEU A 33 -9.59 4.35 14.51
CA LEU A 33 -8.60 3.37 14.07
C LEU A 33 -7.83 2.83 15.27
N LYS A 34 -7.39 1.58 15.15
CA LYS A 34 -6.54 0.89 16.12
C LYS A 34 -5.10 0.78 15.64
N LEU A 35 -4.90 0.78 14.32
CA LEU A 35 -3.61 0.67 13.67
C LEU A 35 -3.52 1.68 12.52
N LEU A 36 -2.44 2.45 12.47
CA LEU A 36 -2.15 3.39 11.39
C LEU A 36 -0.74 3.09 10.84
N GLY A 37 -0.62 2.93 9.53
CA GLY A 37 0.67 2.86 8.85
C GLY A 37 1.06 4.22 8.28
N ILE A 38 2.29 4.65 8.56
CA ILE A 38 2.94 5.80 7.92
C ILE A 38 4.05 5.24 7.06
N THR A 39 3.89 5.30 5.75
CA THR A 39 4.68 4.59 4.74
C THR A 39 5.22 5.57 3.72
N GLU A 40 6.14 6.41 4.16
CA GLU A 40 6.73 7.46 3.32
C GLU A 40 7.39 6.88 2.06
N HIS A 41 7.40 7.65 0.98
CA HIS A 41 8.09 7.22 -0.23
C HIS A 41 9.59 7.07 0.01
N ALA A 42 10.14 5.98 -0.52
CA ALA A 42 11.58 5.77 -0.62
C ALA A 42 12.25 6.77 -1.60
N PRO A 43 13.60 6.93 -1.53
CA PRO A 43 14.33 8.06 -2.12
C PRO A 43 14.20 8.27 -3.63
N GLY A 44 13.70 7.29 -4.40
CA GLY A 44 13.49 7.42 -5.85
C GLY A 44 12.55 8.57 -6.24
N ILE A 45 11.59 8.94 -5.38
CA ILE A 45 10.68 10.06 -5.62
C ILE A 45 11.38 11.40 -5.31
N PRO A 46 11.49 12.34 -6.27
CA PRO A 46 12.13 13.62 -6.03
C PRO A 46 11.47 14.41 -4.89
N GLY A 47 12.28 14.89 -3.95
CA GLY A 47 11.83 15.71 -2.82
C GLY A 47 11.27 14.93 -1.62
N THR A 48 11.36 13.59 -1.65
CA THR A 48 10.95 12.73 -0.53
C THR A 48 12.05 12.54 0.53
N CYS A 49 11.79 11.61 1.46
CA CYS A 49 12.66 11.15 2.51
C CYS A 49 14.06 10.76 2.03
N SER A 50 15.07 11.39 2.62
CA SER A 50 16.44 10.85 2.64
C SER A 50 16.47 9.56 3.46
N PRO A 51 17.34 8.58 3.15
CA PRO A 51 17.45 7.32 3.91
C PRO A 51 17.66 7.50 5.43
N ILE A 52 18.21 8.64 5.87
CA ILE A 52 18.35 8.97 7.29
C ILE A 52 17.01 9.05 8.03
N TYR A 53 15.92 9.38 7.33
CA TYR A 53 14.56 9.39 7.88
C TYR A 53 14.22 8.01 8.44
N PHE A 54 14.37 6.96 7.64
CA PHE A 54 14.06 5.58 8.03
C PHE A 54 14.93 5.09 9.19
N ARG A 55 16.21 5.51 9.25
CA ARG A 55 17.10 5.18 10.37
C ARG A 55 16.62 5.73 11.71
N ASN A 56 15.97 6.89 11.68
CA ASN A 56 15.58 7.59 12.89
C ASN A 56 14.17 7.23 13.38
N LEU A 57 13.42 6.37 12.68
CA LEU A 57 12.04 6.00 13.08
C LEU A 57 11.94 5.32 14.45
N HIS A 58 13.06 4.79 14.97
CA HIS A 58 13.11 4.20 16.31
C HIS A 58 12.83 5.20 17.44
N VAL A 59 12.98 6.51 17.21
CA VAL A 59 12.69 7.55 18.23
C VAL A 59 11.20 7.82 18.40
N VAL A 60 10.38 7.41 17.42
CA VAL A 60 8.94 7.67 17.41
C VAL A 60 8.21 6.57 18.21
N PRO A 61 7.37 6.92 19.20
CA PRO A 61 6.57 5.95 19.93
C PRO A 61 5.65 5.14 19.00
N ARG A 62 5.54 3.83 19.21
CA ARG A 62 4.63 2.96 18.44
C ARG A 62 3.17 3.04 18.87
N ARG A 63 2.84 3.89 19.83
CA ARG A 63 1.47 4.19 20.22
C ARG A 63 1.31 5.66 20.54
N ILE A 64 0.42 6.35 19.83
CA ILE A 64 0.13 7.77 19.99
C ILE A 64 -1.40 7.94 19.98
N TYR A 65 -1.94 8.71 20.93
CA TYR A 65 -3.40 8.93 21.09
C TYR A 65 -4.23 7.64 21.15
N GLY A 66 -3.65 6.51 21.58
CA GLY A 66 -4.33 5.21 21.65
C GLY A 66 -4.36 4.42 20.33
N VAL A 67 -3.72 4.93 19.27
CA VAL A 67 -3.53 4.25 17.97
C VAL A 67 -2.13 3.64 17.92
N GLU A 68 -2.03 2.38 17.53
CA GLU A 68 -0.74 1.73 17.24
C GLU A 68 -0.21 2.18 15.88
N LEU A 69 1.09 2.48 15.79
CA LEU A 69 1.72 2.95 14.56
C LEU A 69 2.61 1.88 13.94
N LEU A 70 2.49 1.68 12.63
CA LEU A 70 3.48 0.98 11.82
C LEU A 70 4.23 2.01 10.99
N LEU A 71 5.51 2.21 11.28
CA LEU A 71 6.35 3.15 10.56
C LEU A 71 7.15 2.38 9.50
N GLY A 72 6.92 2.73 8.25
CA GLY A 72 7.38 1.96 7.10
C GLY A 72 7.81 2.83 5.94
N ALA A 73 7.92 2.17 4.79
CA ALA A 73 8.19 2.82 3.52
C ALA A 73 7.24 2.30 2.44
N GLU A 74 6.85 3.19 1.54
CA GLU A 74 6.41 2.82 0.19
C GLU A 74 7.62 2.86 -0.74
N LEU A 75 8.09 1.66 -1.08
CA LEU A 75 9.25 1.38 -1.90
C LEU A 75 8.89 1.49 -3.37
N ASN A 76 9.84 1.96 -4.18
CA ASN A 76 9.67 2.04 -5.62
C ASN A 76 10.23 0.77 -6.27
N ILE A 77 9.45 0.11 -7.12
CA ILE A 77 9.93 -0.91 -8.05
C ILE A 77 10.63 -0.18 -9.21
N ILE A 78 11.90 -0.49 -9.45
CA ILE A 78 12.76 0.31 -10.36
C ILE A 78 13.18 -0.40 -11.65
N ASP A 79 12.92 -1.70 -11.79
CA ASP A 79 13.27 -2.45 -13.00
C ASP A 79 12.33 -3.64 -13.27
N TYR A 80 12.53 -4.32 -14.40
CA TYR A 80 11.73 -5.47 -14.82
C TYR A 80 11.99 -6.76 -14.03
N LYS A 81 12.94 -6.73 -13.06
CA LYS A 81 13.22 -7.85 -12.17
C LYS A 81 12.54 -7.70 -10.81
N GLY A 82 11.89 -6.55 -10.55
CA GLY A 82 11.27 -6.26 -9.27
C GLY A 82 12.24 -5.74 -8.20
N THR A 83 13.39 -5.18 -8.60
CA THR A 83 14.31 -4.54 -7.65
C THR A 83 13.62 -3.34 -6.99
N ILE A 84 13.90 -3.12 -5.70
CA ILE A 84 13.36 -2.01 -4.89
C ILE A 84 14.46 -0.98 -4.57
N ASP A 85 14.07 0.27 -4.32
CA ASP A 85 14.97 1.43 -4.25
C ASP A 85 15.48 1.79 -2.83
N LEU A 86 15.31 0.90 -1.85
CA LEU A 86 15.85 1.06 -0.51
C LEU A 86 16.69 -0.16 -0.13
N GLY A 87 17.90 0.08 0.39
CA GLY A 87 18.82 -0.98 0.80
C GLY A 87 18.28 -1.84 1.95
N GLU A 88 18.64 -3.12 1.95
CA GLU A 88 18.17 -4.07 2.96
C GLU A 88 18.62 -3.71 4.39
N GLU A 89 19.69 -2.91 4.52
CA GLU A 89 20.18 -2.43 5.82
C GLU A 89 19.17 -1.57 6.59
N TYR A 90 18.18 -0.99 5.90
CA TYR A 90 17.12 -0.19 6.53
C TYR A 90 15.93 -1.05 6.98
N PHE A 91 15.75 -2.26 6.46
CA PHE A 91 14.53 -3.06 6.70
C PHE A 91 14.31 -3.45 8.17
N PRO A 92 15.35 -3.77 8.97
CA PRO A 92 15.17 -4.00 10.40
C PRO A 92 14.59 -2.80 11.17
N MET A 93 14.63 -1.60 10.59
CA MET A 93 14.14 -0.35 11.20
C MET A 93 12.69 -0.04 10.80
N LEU A 94 12.13 -0.79 9.84
CA LEU A 94 10.77 -0.60 9.31
C LEU A 94 9.82 -1.65 9.88
N ASP A 95 8.66 -1.19 10.32
CA ASP A 95 7.55 -2.02 10.79
C ASP A 95 6.78 -2.68 9.64
N ILE A 96 6.70 -1.99 8.51
CA ILE A 96 5.98 -2.39 7.31
C ILE A 96 6.70 -1.86 6.07
N ARG A 97 6.57 -2.58 4.97
CA ARG A 97 7.18 -2.29 3.66
C ARG A 97 6.12 -2.58 2.61
N ILE A 98 5.76 -1.53 1.88
CA ILE A 98 4.85 -1.56 0.73
C ILE A 98 5.72 -1.31 -0.50
N ALA A 99 5.41 -1.91 -1.65
CA ALA A 99 6.16 -1.65 -2.89
C ALA A 99 5.21 -1.41 -4.06
N GLY A 100 5.51 -0.43 -4.90
CA GLY A 100 4.65 -0.07 -6.03
C GLY A 100 5.45 0.39 -7.25
N ILE A 101 4.75 0.50 -8.37
CA ILE A 101 5.30 1.11 -9.59
C ILE A 101 4.93 2.59 -9.59
N HIS A 102 5.93 3.46 -9.52
CA HIS A 102 5.76 4.91 -9.63
C HIS A 102 6.37 5.42 -10.92
N SER A 103 5.63 6.27 -11.66
CA SER A 103 6.05 6.78 -12.97
C SER A 103 7.35 7.59 -12.95
N LEU A 104 7.72 8.14 -11.79
CA LEU A 104 8.97 8.87 -11.58
C LEU A 104 10.20 7.95 -11.42
N CYS A 105 9.97 6.68 -11.05
CA CYS A 105 10.99 5.71 -10.69
C CYS A 105 11.07 4.54 -11.69
N TYR A 106 10.05 4.39 -12.54
CA TYR A 106 9.87 3.23 -13.40
C TYR A 106 9.57 3.64 -14.83
N LYS A 107 10.20 2.98 -15.80
CA LYS A 107 9.91 3.13 -17.22
C LYS A 107 9.05 1.96 -17.70
N PRO A 108 7.75 2.19 -18.03
CA PRO A 108 6.87 1.13 -18.53
C PRO A 108 7.47 0.38 -19.72
N GLY A 109 7.47 -0.95 -19.64
CA GLY A 109 7.86 -1.88 -20.70
C GLY A 109 6.64 -2.58 -21.29
N THR A 110 6.84 -3.78 -21.84
CA THR A 110 5.73 -4.65 -22.28
C THR A 110 4.91 -5.15 -21.08
N VAL A 111 3.69 -5.65 -21.35
CA VAL A 111 2.82 -6.23 -20.31
C VAL A 111 3.57 -7.31 -19.53
N GLU A 112 4.32 -8.17 -20.21
CA GLU A 112 5.11 -9.25 -19.59
C GLU A 112 6.22 -8.70 -18.70
N GLN A 113 6.93 -7.65 -19.15
CA GLN A 113 8.00 -7.01 -18.37
C GLN A 113 7.47 -6.34 -17.11
N ASN A 114 6.34 -5.65 -17.22
CA ASN A 114 5.71 -4.98 -16.08
C ASN A 114 5.12 -6.00 -15.09
N THR A 115 4.56 -7.09 -15.61
CA THR A 115 4.05 -8.21 -14.80
C THR A 115 5.19 -8.89 -14.03
N GLU A 116 6.32 -9.20 -14.69
CA GLU A 116 7.48 -9.78 -14.01
C GLU A 116 8.09 -8.82 -12.99
N ALA A 117 8.05 -7.50 -13.22
CA ALA A 117 8.48 -6.52 -12.22
C ALA A 117 7.67 -6.63 -10.91
N MET A 118 6.33 -6.69 -11.01
CA MET A 118 5.47 -6.85 -9.85
C MET A 118 5.67 -8.21 -9.18
N ILE A 119 5.78 -9.30 -9.95
CA ILE A 119 6.03 -10.65 -9.42
C ILE A 119 7.41 -10.71 -8.73
N GLY A 120 8.43 -10.08 -9.29
CA GLY A 120 9.75 -9.99 -8.70
C GLY A 120 9.73 -9.28 -7.34
N ALA A 121 8.96 -8.20 -7.22
CA ALA A 121 8.75 -7.51 -5.96
C ALA A 121 7.96 -8.38 -4.95
N ILE A 122 6.95 -9.13 -5.40
CA ILE A 122 6.19 -10.08 -4.58
C ILE A 122 7.09 -11.22 -4.05
N ARG A 123 8.04 -11.71 -4.86
CA ARG A 123 8.99 -12.76 -4.44
C ARG A 123 9.98 -12.27 -3.38
N ASN A 124 10.14 -10.95 -3.21
CA ASN A 124 11.04 -10.41 -2.21
C ASN A 124 10.44 -10.60 -0.80
N PRO A 125 11.10 -11.37 0.09
CA PRO A 125 10.55 -11.71 1.41
C PRO A 125 10.39 -10.50 2.34
N HIS A 126 10.93 -9.35 1.97
CA HIS A 126 10.79 -8.11 2.73
C HIS A 126 9.55 -7.29 2.35
N VAL A 127 8.91 -7.55 1.22
CA VAL A 127 7.73 -6.80 0.75
C VAL A 127 6.45 -7.47 1.27
N HIS A 128 5.61 -6.72 1.98
CA HIS A 128 4.36 -7.28 2.53
C HIS A 128 3.12 -6.90 1.73
N ILE A 129 3.16 -5.76 1.02
CA ILE A 129 2.02 -5.23 0.27
C ILE A 129 2.55 -4.71 -1.07
N ILE A 130 1.86 -5.02 -2.15
CA ILE A 130 1.99 -4.28 -3.41
C ILE A 130 1.00 -3.12 -3.39
N SER A 131 1.49 -1.88 -3.41
CA SER A 131 0.63 -0.69 -3.46
C SER A 131 0.03 -0.51 -4.84
N HIS A 132 -1.23 -0.09 -4.85
CA HIS A 132 -2.02 0.33 -6.01
C HIS A 132 -1.71 -0.39 -7.35
N PRO A 133 -1.60 -1.75 -7.39
CA PRO A 133 -1.21 -2.48 -8.60
C PRO A 133 -2.16 -2.25 -9.78
N GLY A 134 -3.41 -1.87 -9.48
CA GLY A 134 -4.43 -1.57 -10.48
C GLY A 134 -4.46 -0.13 -10.97
N ASP A 135 -3.57 0.79 -10.54
CA ASP A 135 -3.68 2.22 -10.86
C ASP A 135 -3.45 2.59 -12.34
N GLY A 136 -2.91 1.66 -13.13
CA GLY A 136 -2.64 1.86 -14.56
C GLY A 136 -1.38 2.66 -14.86
N THR A 137 -0.43 2.79 -13.92
CA THR A 137 0.91 3.35 -14.21
C THR A 137 1.68 2.48 -15.21
N ALA A 138 1.49 1.17 -15.15
CA ALA A 138 2.00 0.21 -16.12
C ALA A 138 0.89 -0.80 -16.48
N GLU A 139 0.86 -1.24 -17.74
CA GLU A 139 -0.04 -2.32 -18.16
C GLU A 139 0.53 -3.66 -17.69
N VAL A 140 -0.28 -4.49 -17.03
CA VAL A 140 0.11 -5.77 -16.45
C VAL A 140 -0.98 -6.83 -16.65
N ASP A 141 -0.61 -8.11 -16.54
CA ASP A 141 -1.54 -9.21 -16.39
C ASP A 141 -1.74 -9.52 -14.90
N PHE A 142 -2.97 -9.37 -14.42
CA PHE A 142 -3.28 -9.48 -12.99
C PHE A 142 -3.38 -10.92 -12.48
N GLU A 143 -3.71 -11.91 -13.33
CA GLU A 143 -3.88 -13.29 -12.85
C GLU A 143 -2.56 -13.89 -12.34
N PRO A 144 -1.42 -13.76 -13.06
CA PRO A 144 -0.11 -14.14 -12.54
C PRO A 144 0.29 -13.41 -11.25
N ILE A 145 -0.04 -12.12 -11.13
CA ILE A 145 0.27 -11.29 -9.94
C ILE A 145 -0.51 -11.79 -8.72
N VAL A 146 -1.80 -12.07 -8.87
CA VAL A 146 -2.65 -12.59 -7.78
C VAL A 146 -2.19 -13.98 -7.33
N LEU A 147 -1.79 -14.84 -8.27
CA LEU A 147 -1.24 -16.16 -7.94
C LEU A 147 0.10 -16.06 -7.19
N ALA A 148 1.00 -15.18 -7.64
CA ALA A 148 2.26 -14.93 -6.95
C ALA A 148 2.03 -14.36 -5.54
N SER A 149 1.10 -13.42 -5.38
CA SER A 149 0.70 -12.85 -4.08
C SER A 149 0.23 -13.94 -3.11
N LYS A 150 -0.54 -14.90 -3.60
CA LYS A 150 -0.97 -16.07 -2.81
C LYS A 150 0.21 -16.96 -2.39
N GLU A 151 1.12 -17.25 -3.33
CA GLU A 151 2.27 -18.12 -3.11
C GLU A 151 3.28 -17.53 -2.11
N HIS A 152 3.56 -16.24 -2.23
CA HIS A 152 4.61 -15.56 -1.46
C HIS A 152 4.11 -14.79 -0.24
N HIS A 153 2.81 -14.86 0.05
CA HIS A 153 2.19 -14.20 1.21
C HIS A 153 2.40 -12.68 1.20
N THR A 154 2.07 -12.05 0.06
CA THR A 154 2.08 -10.59 -0.12
C THR A 154 0.66 -10.10 -0.37
N LEU A 155 0.21 -9.03 0.29
CA LEU A 155 -1.11 -8.46 0.04
C LEU A 155 -1.13 -7.62 -1.23
N LEU A 156 -2.28 -7.62 -1.91
CA LEU A 156 -2.56 -6.66 -2.97
C LEU A 156 -3.47 -5.56 -2.43
N GLU A 157 -3.07 -4.30 -2.68
CA GLU A 157 -3.85 -3.14 -2.29
C GLU A 157 -4.96 -2.84 -3.30
N ILE A 158 -6.14 -2.50 -2.79
CA ILE A 158 -7.15 -1.76 -3.54
C ILE A 158 -7.10 -0.32 -3.04
N ASN A 159 -6.70 0.60 -3.91
CA ASN A 159 -6.26 1.93 -3.51
C ASN A 159 -7.32 3.00 -3.84
N ASN A 160 -7.74 3.78 -2.83
CA ASN A 160 -8.82 4.75 -2.99
C ASN A 160 -8.36 6.00 -3.74
N SER A 161 -7.14 6.49 -3.45
CA SER A 161 -6.53 7.65 -4.11
C SER A 161 -6.50 7.46 -5.63
N SER A 162 -6.07 6.29 -6.10
CA SER A 162 -5.97 5.93 -7.52
C SER A 162 -7.32 5.95 -8.26
N LEU A 163 -8.41 5.65 -7.55
CA LEU A 163 -9.77 5.65 -8.10
C LEU A 163 -10.40 7.06 -8.12
N ASN A 164 -9.79 8.05 -7.46
CA ASN A 164 -10.33 9.40 -7.44
C ASN A 164 -10.24 10.04 -8.84
N PRO A 165 -11.36 10.52 -9.42
CA PRO A 165 -11.39 11.10 -10.77
C PRO A 165 -10.35 12.20 -11.02
N VAL A 166 -9.94 12.95 -9.98
CA VAL A 166 -8.91 14.00 -10.09
C VAL A 166 -7.56 13.45 -10.57
N ARG A 167 -7.27 12.17 -10.30
CA ARG A 167 -6.02 11.50 -10.70
C ARG A 167 -5.97 11.15 -12.18
N LYS A 168 -7.12 11.16 -12.88
CA LYS A 168 -7.23 10.83 -14.31
C LYS A 168 -6.67 9.44 -14.69
N LYS A 169 -6.72 8.47 -13.77
CA LYS A 169 -6.34 7.08 -14.01
C LYS A 169 -7.51 6.30 -14.62
N LEU A 170 -7.69 6.45 -15.94
CA LEU A 170 -8.89 5.97 -16.63
C LEU A 170 -9.12 4.44 -16.52
N THR A 171 -8.04 3.66 -16.44
CA THR A 171 -8.09 2.20 -16.34
C THR A 171 -8.19 1.69 -14.91
N ALA A 172 -8.01 2.55 -13.89
CA ALA A 172 -7.88 2.12 -12.51
C ALA A 172 -9.11 1.34 -12.02
N ARG A 173 -10.30 1.79 -12.40
CA ARG A 173 -11.56 1.13 -12.03
C ARG A 173 -11.62 -0.31 -12.54
N ASP A 174 -11.40 -0.51 -13.84
CA ASP A 174 -11.54 -1.81 -14.49
C ASP A 174 -10.45 -2.79 -14.06
N ASN A 175 -9.23 -2.28 -13.86
CA ASN A 175 -8.12 -3.04 -13.30
C ASN A 175 -8.44 -3.53 -11.88
N ASN A 176 -8.91 -2.65 -10.99
CA ASN A 176 -9.24 -3.04 -9.62
C ASN A 176 -10.44 -4.00 -9.55
N LEU A 177 -11.42 -3.89 -10.45
CA LEU A 177 -12.48 -4.91 -10.58
C LEU A 177 -11.93 -6.28 -10.99
N THR A 178 -10.95 -6.29 -11.91
CA THR A 178 -10.27 -7.53 -12.33
C THR A 178 -9.49 -8.15 -11.17
N ILE A 179 -8.70 -7.36 -10.44
CA ILE A 179 -7.98 -7.80 -9.25
C ILE A 179 -8.95 -8.38 -8.21
N LEU A 180 -10.03 -7.67 -7.87
CA LEU A 180 -11.02 -8.16 -6.90
C LEU A 180 -11.68 -9.48 -7.33
N ARG A 181 -12.03 -9.64 -8.61
CA ARG A 181 -12.60 -10.89 -9.13
C ARG A 181 -11.60 -12.05 -9.04
N LEU A 182 -10.33 -11.80 -9.33
CA LEU A 182 -9.26 -12.80 -9.24
C LEU A 182 -8.95 -13.15 -7.78
N CYS A 183 -8.78 -12.17 -6.90
CA CYS A 183 -8.58 -12.38 -5.47
C CYS A 183 -9.74 -13.19 -4.86
N LYS A 184 -10.98 -12.90 -5.28
CA LYS A 184 -12.16 -13.71 -4.89
C LYS A 184 -12.08 -15.15 -5.41
N LYS A 185 -11.73 -15.33 -6.69
CA LYS A 185 -11.58 -16.66 -7.33
C LYS A 185 -10.51 -17.52 -6.65
N TYR A 186 -9.41 -16.89 -6.24
CA TYR A 186 -8.25 -17.56 -5.65
C TYR A 186 -8.17 -17.46 -4.13
N GLU A 187 -9.18 -16.90 -3.47
CA GLU A 187 -9.26 -16.73 -2.01
C GLU A 187 -8.04 -15.99 -1.43
N VAL A 188 -7.59 -14.95 -2.14
CA VAL A 188 -6.48 -14.08 -1.73
C VAL A 188 -7.05 -12.87 -0.99
N PRO A 189 -6.61 -12.61 0.26
CA PRO A 189 -7.05 -11.43 0.98
C PRO A 189 -6.48 -10.15 0.35
N VAL A 190 -7.23 -9.06 0.47
CA VAL A 190 -6.83 -7.72 0.03
C VAL A 190 -6.75 -6.76 1.21
N ILE A 191 -6.02 -5.67 1.00
CA ILE A 191 -5.95 -4.54 1.91
C ILE A 191 -6.48 -3.30 1.19
N LEU A 192 -7.32 -2.52 1.85
CA LEU A 192 -7.76 -1.23 1.36
C LEU A 192 -6.75 -0.18 1.82
N GLY A 193 -6.29 0.67 0.91
CA GLY A 193 -5.39 1.77 1.22
C GLY A 193 -6.00 3.11 0.85
N SER A 194 -5.93 4.09 1.75
CA SER A 194 -6.39 5.44 1.43
C SER A 194 -5.37 6.15 0.55
N ASP A 195 -4.08 5.84 0.76
CA ASP A 195 -2.96 6.61 0.21
C ASP A 195 -3.10 8.10 0.58
N ALA A 196 -3.45 8.31 1.85
CA ALA A 196 -3.74 9.62 2.38
C ALA A 196 -2.47 10.48 2.44
N HIS A 197 -2.47 11.56 1.66
CA HIS A 197 -1.46 12.61 1.68
C HIS A 197 -1.85 13.80 2.57
N ILE A 198 -3.02 13.73 3.20
CA ILE A 198 -3.52 14.67 4.19
C ILE A 198 -4.43 13.92 5.17
N SER A 199 -4.40 14.28 6.45
CA SER A 199 -5.07 13.53 7.52
C SER A 199 -6.58 13.36 7.33
N PHE A 200 -7.22 14.29 6.60
CA PHE A 200 -8.64 14.22 6.24
C PHE A 200 -9.00 12.98 5.43
N ASP A 201 -8.06 12.43 4.64
CA ASP A 201 -8.31 11.31 3.75
C ASP A 201 -8.05 9.93 4.37
N ILE A 202 -7.47 9.87 5.58
CA ILE A 202 -7.27 8.61 6.30
C ILE A 202 -8.57 7.81 6.37
N ALA A 203 -8.51 6.51 6.07
CA ALA A 203 -9.64 5.58 6.09
C ALA A 203 -10.86 6.01 5.24
N ARG A 204 -10.66 6.86 4.23
CA ARG A 204 -11.68 7.14 3.21
C ARG A 204 -11.56 6.13 2.07
N TYR A 205 -12.63 5.37 1.87
CA TYR A 205 -12.71 4.28 0.88
C TYR A 205 -13.96 4.39 0.00
N ASP A 206 -14.52 5.59 -0.14
CA ASP A 206 -15.78 5.85 -0.83
C ASP A 206 -15.80 5.24 -2.25
N HIS A 207 -14.69 5.38 -2.99
CA HIS A 207 -14.57 4.84 -4.35
C HIS A 207 -14.38 3.33 -4.37
N ILE A 208 -13.75 2.76 -3.35
CA ILE A 208 -13.52 1.32 -3.24
C ILE A 208 -14.83 0.58 -2.94
N TYR A 209 -15.69 1.14 -2.08
CA TYR A 209 -16.92 0.47 -1.64
C TYR A 209 -17.84 0.11 -2.81
N GLU A 210 -17.89 0.94 -3.86
CA GLU A 210 -18.64 0.65 -5.08
C GLU A 210 -18.13 -0.62 -5.79
N LEU A 211 -16.80 -0.78 -5.89
CA LEU A 211 -16.16 -1.93 -6.53
C LEU A 211 -16.36 -3.21 -5.70
N LEU A 212 -16.28 -3.12 -4.37
CA LEU A 212 -16.54 -4.25 -3.47
C LEU A 212 -17.99 -4.74 -3.58
N GLN A 213 -18.95 -3.82 -3.69
CA GLN A 213 -20.36 -4.16 -3.90
C GLN A 213 -20.58 -4.82 -5.26
N GLU A 214 -20.03 -4.25 -6.34
CA GLU A 214 -20.19 -4.79 -7.69
C GLU A 214 -19.63 -6.22 -7.81
N THR A 215 -18.47 -6.47 -7.22
CA THR A 215 -17.83 -7.79 -7.23
C THR A 215 -18.42 -8.75 -6.20
N ARG A 216 -19.30 -8.26 -5.31
CA ARG A 216 -19.79 -8.98 -4.13
C ARG A 216 -18.61 -9.59 -3.38
N PHE A 217 -17.57 -8.79 -3.14
CA PHE A 217 -16.31 -9.28 -2.60
C PHE A 217 -16.53 -9.77 -1.16
N PRO A 218 -15.99 -10.95 -0.77
CA PRO A 218 -16.25 -11.50 0.55
C PRO A 218 -15.58 -10.66 1.66
N GLU A 219 -16.34 -10.28 2.69
CA GLU A 219 -15.82 -9.43 3.78
C GLU A 219 -14.70 -10.15 4.57
N GLU A 220 -14.69 -11.48 4.61
CA GLU A 220 -13.64 -12.29 5.24
C GLU A 220 -12.26 -12.13 4.57
N LEU A 221 -12.24 -11.75 3.28
CA LEU A 221 -11.01 -11.51 2.51
C LEU A 221 -10.53 -10.05 2.59
N ILE A 222 -11.22 -9.17 3.32
CA ILE A 222 -10.78 -7.77 3.51
C ILE A 222 -10.12 -7.65 4.88
N LEU A 223 -8.88 -7.17 4.98
CA LEU A 223 -8.16 -7.13 6.26
C LEU A 223 -8.41 -5.88 7.12
N ASN A 224 -9.04 -4.84 6.57
CA ASN A 224 -9.11 -3.52 7.22
C ASN A 224 -9.89 -3.46 8.55
N ASP A 225 -10.66 -4.48 8.90
CA ASP A 225 -11.34 -4.64 10.18
C ASP A 225 -10.76 -5.76 11.06
N LYS A 226 -9.65 -6.38 10.64
CA LYS A 226 -9.02 -7.56 11.27
C LYS A 226 -7.57 -7.28 11.65
N VAL A 227 -7.35 -6.37 12.61
CA VAL A 227 -6.01 -5.92 13.05
C VAL A 227 -5.05 -7.09 13.36
N GLU A 228 -5.48 -8.07 14.14
CA GLU A 228 -4.62 -9.22 14.50
C GLU A 228 -4.33 -10.13 13.31
N ALA A 229 -5.29 -10.33 12.40
CA ALA A 229 -5.06 -11.12 11.19
C ALA A 229 -4.08 -10.42 10.26
N PHE A 230 -4.20 -9.08 10.13
CA PHE A 230 -3.26 -8.26 9.37
C PHE A 230 -1.85 -8.33 9.96
N LYS A 231 -1.69 -8.15 11.27
CA LYS A 231 -0.38 -8.24 11.94
C LYS A 231 0.27 -9.61 11.74
N LYS A 232 -0.52 -10.68 11.93
CA LYS A 232 -0.07 -12.06 11.66
C LYS A 232 0.38 -12.26 10.22
N PHE A 233 -0.35 -11.69 9.25
CA PHE A 233 -0.02 -11.79 7.82
C PHE A 233 1.35 -11.16 7.52
N ILE A 234 1.64 -10.00 8.13
CA ILE A 234 2.94 -9.31 7.96
C ILE A 234 4.02 -9.81 8.94
N GLY A 235 3.80 -10.91 9.65
CA GLY A 235 4.78 -11.53 10.55
C GLY A 235 5.00 -10.79 11.88
N ARG A 236 3.98 -10.12 12.41
CA ARG A 236 4.01 -9.38 13.69
C ARG A 236 2.97 -9.83 14.70
#